data_AF-A0AAC9UPF4-F1
#
_entry.id   AF-A0AAC9UPF4-F1
#
_cell.length_a   1.000
_cell.length_b   1.000
_cell.length_c   1.000
_cell.angle_alpha   90.00
_cell.angle_beta   90.00
_cell.angle_gamma   90.00
#
_symmetry.space_group_name_H-M   'P 1'
#
loop_
_entity.id
_entity.type
_entity.pdbx_description
1 polymer ?
#
loop_
_entity_poly.entity_id
_entity_poly.type
_entity_poly.pdbx_seq_one_letter_code
_entity_poly.pdbx_strand_id
1 'polypeptide(L)'
;MNLILAIVLYAGLAVFAFGIILLLFFLIFKKRLKAPLIICLIGLIIAASPIGYNFYMAQKEHREELAKIEKKDKKFDKAERQFIKHIKKSTVATEFIAQKYNKVWGELTENGTVNVANVDYNDHDSAVAAEGRRLLAQGKLDDADDYYVSAQGDYQKMKDYATDNNRQELVYAKDVLSKTGSFVSVATRPNGTFQEYTDDVYKANQRHVRAIQKLKFSYSSIK
;
A
#
# COMPACT_ATOMS: atom_id res chain seq x y z
N MET A 1 -25.35 -7.07 -25.82
CA MET A 1 -24.98 -7.87 -27.01
C MET A 1 -24.99 -6.94 -28.21
N ASN A 2 -23.90 -6.87 -28.98
CA ASN A 2 -23.80 -5.97 -30.13
C ASN A 2 -24.83 -6.36 -31.21
N LEU A 3 -25.46 -5.40 -31.91
CA LEU A 3 -26.54 -5.67 -32.88
C LEU A 3 -26.09 -6.67 -33.97
N ILE A 4 -24.84 -6.53 -34.43
CA ILE A 4 -24.23 -7.41 -35.43
C ILE A 4 -24.07 -8.84 -34.93
N LEU A 5 -23.66 -9.02 -33.66
CA LEU A 5 -23.51 -10.35 -33.04
C LEU A 5 -24.87 -11.04 -32.86
N ALA A 6 -25.92 -10.27 -32.58
CA ALA A 6 -27.29 -10.79 -32.54
C ALA A 6 -27.76 -11.25 -33.92
N ILE A 7 -27.48 -10.48 -34.97
CA ILE A 7 -27.80 -10.84 -36.36
C ILE A 7 -27.10 -12.14 -36.77
N VAL A 8 -25.81 -12.29 -36.45
CA VAL A 8 -25.05 -13.53 -36.74
C VAL A 8 -25.59 -14.73 -35.98
N LEU A 9 -25.98 -14.56 -34.70
CA LEU A 9 -26.63 -15.60 -33.91
C LEU A 9 -27.94 -16.08 -34.55
N TYR A 10 -28.83 -15.15 -34.91
CA TYR A 10 -30.12 -15.47 -35.51
C TYR A 10 -29.97 -16.08 -36.91
N ALA A 11 -29.01 -15.61 -37.71
CA ALA A 11 -28.69 -16.21 -39.01
C ALA A 11 -28.20 -17.65 -38.84
N GLY A 12 -27.31 -17.92 -37.88
CA GLY A 12 -26.85 -19.29 -37.58
C GLY A 12 -27.98 -20.21 -37.12
N LEU A 13 -28.86 -19.73 -36.23
CA LEU A 13 -30.05 -20.46 -35.78
C LEU A 13 -31.04 -20.74 -36.92
N ALA A 14 -31.24 -19.80 -37.84
CA ALA A 14 -32.09 -20.00 -39.01
C ALA A 14 -31.52 -21.08 -39.95
N VAL A 15 -30.21 -21.09 -40.19
CA VAL A 15 -29.52 -22.13 -40.98
C VAL A 15 -29.63 -23.49 -40.29
N PHE A 16 -29.49 -23.53 -38.96
CA PHE A 16 -29.67 -24.75 -38.17
C PHE A 16 -31.10 -25.29 -38.24
N ALA A 17 -32.10 -24.43 -38.08
CA ALA A 17 -33.51 -24.81 -38.19
C ALA A 17 -33.85 -25.34 -39.58
N PHE A 18 -33.33 -24.70 -40.64
CA PHE A 18 -33.46 -25.18 -42.01
C PHE A 18 -32.81 -26.56 -42.20
N GLY A 19 -31.62 -26.77 -41.62
CA GLY A 19 -30.94 -28.07 -41.59
C GLY A 19 -31.79 -29.15 -40.92
N ILE A 20 -32.44 -28.85 -39.78
CA ILE A 20 -33.32 -29.79 -39.07
C ILE A 20 -34.54 -30.16 -39.94
N ILE A 21 -35.16 -29.18 -40.60
CA ILE A 21 -36.31 -29.42 -41.48
C ILE A 21 -35.90 -30.34 -42.64
N LEU A 22 -34.75 -30.10 -43.26
CA LEU A 22 -34.21 -30.99 -44.30
C LEU A 22 -33.88 -32.39 -43.75
N LEU A 23 -33.39 -32.49 -42.52
CA LEU A 23 -33.06 -33.75 -41.87
C LEU A 23 -34.32 -34.59 -41.65
N LEU A 24 -35.40 -33.97 -41.14
CA LEU A 24 -36.71 -34.59 -40.99
C LEU A 24 -37.28 -35.04 -42.34
N PHE A 25 -37.20 -34.19 -43.37
CA PHE A 25 -37.63 -34.54 -44.72
C PHE A 25 -36.86 -35.75 -45.27
N PHE A 26 -35.53 -35.76 -45.18
CA PHE A 26 -34.72 -36.87 -45.69
C PHE A 26 -34.90 -38.17 -44.90
N LEU A 27 -35.20 -38.08 -43.59
CA LEU A 27 -35.59 -39.22 -42.75
C LEU A 27 -36.89 -39.86 -43.24
N ILE A 28 -37.93 -39.05 -43.49
CA ILE A 28 -39.23 -39.52 -44.01
C ILE A 28 -39.06 -40.23 -45.35
N PHE A 29 -38.22 -39.69 -46.24
CA PHE A 29 -37.98 -40.26 -47.57
C PHE A 29 -36.84 -41.30 -47.63
N LYS A 30 -36.32 -41.77 -46.49
CA LYS A 30 -35.20 -42.75 -46.39
C LYS A 30 -33.99 -42.41 -47.29
N LYS A 31 -33.68 -41.12 -47.45
CA LYS A 31 -32.53 -40.65 -48.24
C LYS A 31 -31.27 -40.52 -47.38
N ARG A 32 -30.11 -40.37 -48.02
CA ARG A 32 -28.82 -40.21 -47.32
C ARG A 32 -28.80 -38.91 -46.48
N LEU A 33 -28.58 -39.04 -45.17
CA LEU A 33 -28.65 -37.94 -44.20
C LEU A 33 -27.39 -37.07 -44.08
N LYS A 34 -26.33 -37.35 -44.86
CA LYS A 34 -25.04 -36.66 -44.73
C LYS A 34 -25.13 -35.15 -44.98
N ALA A 35 -25.87 -34.74 -46.01
CA ALA A 35 -26.02 -33.34 -46.38
C ALA A 35 -26.75 -32.48 -45.32
N PRO A 36 -27.93 -32.88 -44.81
CA PRO A 36 -28.61 -32.10 -43.76
C PRO A 36 -27.82 -32.06 -42.43
N LEU A 37 -27.11 -33.14 -42.09
CA LEU A 37 -26.21 -33.15 -40.93
C LEU A 37 -25.09 -32.10 -41.04
N ILE A 38 -24.48 -31.95 -42.21
CA ILE A 38 -23.44 -30.94 -42.45
C ILE A 38 -24.02 -29.52 -42.31
N ILE A 39 -25.22 -29.29 -42.85
CA ILE A 39 -25.90 -27.98 -42.77
C ILE A 39 -26.23 -27.62 -41.32
N CYS A 40 -26.73 -28.60 -40.53
CA CYS A 40 -26.94 -28.42 -39.09
C CYS A 40 -25.62 -28.06 -38.38
N LEU A 41 -24.52 -28.75 -38.70
CA LEU A 41 -23.23 -28.49 -38.07
C LEU A 41 -22.72 -27.08 -38.37
N ILE A 42 -22.86 -26.62 -39.63
CA ILE A 42 -22.48 -25.27 -40.05
C ILE A 42 -23.33 -24.22 -39.31
N GLY A 43 -24.66 -24.43 -39.23
CA GLY A 43 -25.55 -23.54 -38.50
C GLY A 43 -25.18 -23.40 -37.02
N LEU A 44 -24.83 -24.51 -36.36
CA LEU A 44 -24.36 -24.52 -34.98
C LEU A 44 -23.03 -23.76 -34.79
N ILE A 45 -22.06 -23.93 -35.69
CA ILE A 45 -20.78 -23.22 -35.62
C ILE A 45 -21.00 -21.70 -35.76
N ILE A 46 -21.83 -21.29 -36.72
CA ILE A 46 -22.17 -19.87 -36.92
C ILE A 46 -22.89 -19.32 -35.68
N ALA A 47 -23.86 -20.06 -35.13
CA ALA A 47 -24.60 -19.65 -33.94
C ALA A 47 -23.74 -19.60 -32.66
N ALA A 48 -22.69 -20.41 -32.56
CA ALA A 48 -21.76 -20.39 -31.43
C ALA A 48 -20.71 -19.27 -31.50
N SER A 49 -20.44 -18.74 -32.70
CA SER A 49 -19.41 -17.71 -32.92
C SER A 49 -19.58 -16.43 -32.05
N PRO A 50 -20.80 -15.91 -31.78
CA PRO A 50 -20.97 -14.74 -30.93
C PRO A 50 -20.67 -15.02 -29.45
N ILE A 51 -20.96 -16.24 -29.00
CA ILE A 51 -20.69 -16.70 -27.62
C ILE A 51 -19.18 -16.79 -27.40
N GLY A 52 -18.47 -17.43 -28.34
CA GLY A 52 -17.00 -17.52 -28.30
C GLY A 52 -16.32 -16.15 -28.33
N TYR A 53 -16.82 -15.23 -29.16
CA TYR A 53 -16.31 -13.86 -29.23
C TYR A 53 -16.52 -13.09 -27.92
N ASN A 54 -17.72 -13.13 -27.34
CA ASN A 54 -18.01 -12.46 -26.06
C ASN A 54 -17.16 -13.04 -24.92
N PHE A 55 -16.97 -14.37 -24.88
CA PHE A 55 -16.11 -15.02 -23.90
C PHE A 55 -14.65 -14.57 -24.04
N TYR A 56 -14.13 -14.51 -25.27
CA TYR A 56 -12.77 -14.01 -25.53
C TYR A 56 -12.61 -12.54 -25.11
N MET A 57 -13.57 -11.67 -25.46
CA MET A 57 -13.53 -10.26 -25.11
C MET A 57 -13.61 -10.06 -23.59
N ALA A 58 -14.50 -10.77 -22.89
CA ALA A 58 -14.59 -10.73 -21.44
C ALA A 58 -13.27 -11.21 -20.78
N GLN A 59 -12.65 -12.26 -21.32
CA GLN A 59 -11.37 -12.74 -20.82
C GLN A 59 -10.23 -11.74 -21.08
N LYS A 60 -10.25 -11.05 -22.22
CA LYS A 60 -9.29 -9.99 -22.55
C LYS A 60 -9.46 -8.79 -21.62
N GLU A 61 -10.68 -8.30 -21.44
CA GLU A 61 -11.00 -7.20 -20.52
C GLU A 61 -10.57 -7.53 -19.09
N HIS A 62 -10.89 -8.73 -18.61
CA HIS A 62 -10.46 -9.19 -17.29
C HIS A 62 -8.93 -9.21 -17.13
N ARG A 63 -8.19 -9.66 -18.15
CA ARG A 63 -6.70 -9.61 -18.12
C ARG A 63 -6.18 -8.18 -18.10
N GLU A 64 -6.81 -7.28 -18.84
CA GLU A 64 -6.43 -5.87 -18.86
C GLU A 64 -6.71 -5.18 -17.51
N GLU A 65 -7.83 -5.51 -16.86
CA GLU A 65 -8.15 -5.05 -15.51
C GLU A 65 -7.15 -5.57 -14.48
N LEU A 66 -6.85 -6.87 -14.50
CA LEU A 66 -5.81 -7.45 -13.65
C LEU A 66 -4.45 -6.79 -13.87
N ALA A 67 -4.06 -6.52 -15.12
CA ALA A 67 -2.80 -5.84 -15.42
C ALA A 67 -2.78 -4.39 -14.91
N LYS A 68 -3.92 -3.70 -14.87
CA LYS A 68 -4.03 -2.35 -14.26
C LYS A 68 -3.86 -2.43 -12.75
N ILE A 69 -4.50 -3.42 -12.10
CA ILE A 69 -4.37 -3.68 -10.65
C ILE A 69 -2.90 -4.01 -10.32
N GLU A 70 -2.28 -4.92 -11.05
CA GLU A 70 -0.87 -5.30 -10.84
C GLU A 70 0.08 -4.10 -11.00
N LYS A 71 -0.17 -3.22 -11.98
CA LYS A 71 0.60 -1.97 -12.13
C LYS A 71 0.41 -1.03 -10.94
N LYS A 72 -0.80 -0.92 -10.38
CA LYS A 72 -1.06 -0.14 -9.17
C LYS A 72 -0.35 -0.76 -7.97
N ASP A 73 -0.46 -2.07 -7.78
CA ASP A 73 0.20 -2.80 -6.68
C ASP A 73 1.73 -2.62 -6.72
N LYS A 74 2.36 -2.72 -7.91
CA LYS A 74 3.81 -2.42 -8.05
C LYS A 74 4.19 -1.00 -7.64
N LYS A 75 3.32 -0.03 -7.91
CA LYS A 75 3.54 1.37 -7.50
C LYS A 75 3.30 1.56 -6.00
N PHE A 76 2.31 0.88 -5.44
CA PHE A 76 2.06 0.81 -4.01
C PHE A 76 3.29 0.27 -3.28
N ASP A 77 3.79 -0.91 -3.68
CA ASP A 77 4.99 -1.54 -3.11
C ASP A 77 6.23 -0.63 -3.16
N LYS A 78 6.37 0.13 -4.25
CA LYS A 78 7.47 1.07 -4.40
C LYS A 78 7.34 2.22 -3.40
N ALA A 79 6.13 2.76 -3.23
CA ALA A 79 5.84 3.81 -2.26
C ALA A 79 6.03 3.30 -0.83
N GLU A 80 5.54 2.10 -0.52
CA GLU A 80 5.71 1.46 0.80
C GLU A 80 7.18 1.26 1.17
N ARG A 81 8.03 0.84 0.23
CA ARG A 81 9.48 0.74 0.48
C ARG A 81 10.11 2.08 0.84
N GLN A 82 9.70 3.17 0.19
CA GLN A 82 10.18 4.52 0.53
C GLN A 82 9.62 4.99 1.88
N PHE A 83 8.34 4.74 2.13
CA PHE A 83 7.69 4.99 3.41
C PHE A 83 8.46 4.34 4.56
N ILE A 84 8.71 3.03 4.49
CA ILE A 84 9.47 2.29 5.52
C ILE A 84 10.88 2.85 5.68
N LYS A 85 11.54 3.22 4.58
CA LYS A 85 12.88 3.83 4.62
C LYS A 85 12.88 5.16 5.37
N HIS A 86 11.93 6.05 5.07
CA HIS A 86 11.83 7.35 5.73
C HIS A 86 11.41 7.23 7.19
N ILE A 87 10.48 6.33 7.52
CA ILE A 87 10.14 6.00 8.92
C ILE A 87 11.38 5.55 9.70
N LYS A 88 12.20 4.65 9.15
CA LYS A 88 13.46 4.22 9.80
C LYS A 88 14.42 5.38 10.04
N LYS A 89 14.61 6.24 9.04
CA LYS A 89 15.49 7.41 9.17
C LYS A 89 14.99 8.39 10.23
N SER A 90 13.69 8.70 10.22
CA SER A 90 13.07 9.55 11.24
C SER A 90 13.22 8.93 12.65
N THR A 91 13.03 7.61 12.78
CA THR A 91 13.24 6.88 14.04
C THR A 91 14.66 7.06 14.57
N VAL A 92 15.67 6.81 13.74
CA VAL A 92 17.08 6.92 14.14
C VAL A 92 17.45 8.35 14.53
N ALA A 93 16.99 9.34 13.77
CA ALA A 93 17.21 10.75 14.10
C ALA A 93 16.53 11.12 15.43
N THR A 94 15.31 10.64 15.65
CA THR A 94 14.54 10.89 16.88
C THR A 94 15.19 10.24 18.10
N GLU A 95 15.65 9.00 17.98
CA GLU A 95 16.38 8.30 19.05
C GLU A 95 17.69 9.02 19.40
N PHE A 96 18.41 9.52 18.39
CA PHE A 96 19.62 10.32 18.63
C PHE A 96 19.30 11.59 19.44
N ILE A 97 18.24 12.31 19.09
CA ILE A 97 17.82 13.52 19.82
C ILE A 97 17.43 13.17 21.26
N ALA A 98 16.61 12.13 21.44
CA ALA A 98 16.20 11.67 22.77
C ALA A 98 17.39 11.26 23.65
N GLN A 99 18.38 10.58 23.08
CA GLN A 99 19.62 10.22 23.79
C GLN A 99 20.41 11.46 24.23
N LYS A 100 20.45 12.51 23.41
CA LYS A 100 21.14 13.76 23.76
C LYS A 100 20.47 14.48 24.91
N TYR A 101 19.15 14.64 24.87
CA TYR A 101 18.42 15.23 26.00
C TYR A 101 18.49 14.38 27.27
N ASN A 102 18.34 13.05 27.16
CA ASN A 102 18.49 12.15 28.31
C ASN A 102 19.88 12.24 28.94
N LYS A 103 20.93 12.38 28.12
CA LYS A 103 22.30 12.56 28.63
C LYS A 103 22.43 13.86 29.43
N VAL A 104 21.96 14.97 28.86
CA VAL A 104 22.04 16.29 29.52
C VAL A 104 21.30 16.28 30.86
N TRP A 105 20.09 15.70 30.89
CA TRP A 105 19.33 15.59 32.12
C TRP A 105 19.85 14.59 33.13
N GLY A 106 20.36 13.44 32.67
CA GLY A 106 21.01 12.47 33.54
C GLY A 106 22.21 13.08 34.26
N GLU A 107 23.10 13.76 33.52
CA GLU A 107 24.29 14.41 34.09
C GLU A 107 23.92 15.52 35.09
N LEU A 108 22.89 16.33 34.78
CA LEU A 108 22.36 17.33 35.72
C LEU A 108 21.79 16.71 36.99
N THR A 109 21.04 15.61 36.86
CA THR A 109 20.40 14.93 38.00
C THR A 109 21.44 14.26 38.90
N GLU A 110 22.47 13.67 38.31
CA GLU A 110 23.53 12.96 39.04
C GLU A 110 24.55 13.89 39.68
N ASN A 111 25.01 14.92 38.95
CA ASN A 111 26.15 15.74 39.34
C ASN A 111 25.77 17.16 39.78
N GLY A 112 24.51 17.57 39.60
CA GLY A 112 24.05 18.95 39.83
C GLY A 112 24.55 19.96 38.79
N THR A 113 25.35 19.51 37.82
CA THR A 113 25.85 20.34 36.72
C THR A 113 26.12 19.52 35.47
N VAL A 114 26.05 20.17 34.30
CA VAL A 114 26.34 19.56 33.00
C VAL A 114 27.08 20.55 32.11
N ASN A 115 28.09 20.06 31.37
CA ASN A 115 28.76 20.86 30.37
C ASN A 115 28.09 20.68 29.01
N VAL A 116 27.51 21.75 28.47
CA VAL A 116 26.98 21.79 27.10
C VAL A 116 27.79 22.81 26.30
N ALA A 117 28.58 22.30 25.36
CA ALA A 117 29.42 23.12 24.46
C ALA A 117 30.38 24.08 25.19
N ASN A 118 31.13 23.56 26.17
CA ASN A 118 32.10 24.30 26.99
C ASN A 118 31.48 25.33 27.95
N VAL A 119 30.18 25.24 28.21
CA VAL A 119 29.48 26.04 29.21
C VAL A 119 28.83 25.11 30.23
N ASP A 120 29.10 25.35 31.50
CA ASP A 120 28.51 24.59 32.60
C ASP A 120 27.14 25.17 32.96
N TYR A 121 26.16 24.30 33.06
CA TYR A 121 24.79 24.62 33.47
C TYR A 121 24.46 23.87 34.74
N ASN A 122 23.75 24.53 35.66
CA ASN A 122 23.18 23.96 36.88
C ASN A 122 21.64 24.05 36.90
N ASP A 123 21.07 24.68 35.88
CA ASP A 123 19.64 24.81 35.65
C ASP A 123 19.22 23.91 34.47
N HIS A 124 18.14 23.18 34.71
CA HIS A 124 17.60 22.18 33.80
C HIS A 124 17.15 22.77 32.46
N ASP A 125 16.35 23.85 32.52
CA ASP A 125 15.75 24.45 31.34
C ASP A 125 16.81 25.12 30.47
N SER A 126 17.79 25.76 31.10
CA SER A 126 18.93 26.37 30.42
C SER A 126 19.80 25.35 29.70
N ALA A 127 20.09 24.21 30.32
CA ALA A 127 20.91 23.15 29.73
C ALA A 127 20.21 22.47 28.55
N VAL A 128 18.91 22.16 28.69
CA VAL A 128 18.10 21.59 27.60
C VAL A 128 17.99 22.56 26.44
N ALA A 129 17.72 23.83 26.72
CA ALA A 129 17.64 24.85 25.68
C ALA A 129 18.99 25.02 24.96
N ALA A 130 20.11 24.91 25.68
CA ALA A 130 21.45 24.93 25.08
C ALA A 130 21.69 23.73 24.16
N GLU A 131 21.35 22.51 24.59
CA GLU A 131 21.49 21.32 23.75
C GLU A 131 20.53 21.38 22.55
N GLY A 132 19.30 21.86 22.74
CA GLY A 132 18.34 22.06 21.66
C GLY A 132 18.85 23.03 20.58
N ARG A 133 19.43 24.17 20.98
CA ARG A 133 20.10 25.10 20.05
C ARG A 133 21.24 24.44 19.30
N ARG A 134 22.03 23.60 19.97
CA ARG A 134 23.14 22.87 19.36
C ARG A 134 22.65 21.86 18.32
N LEU A 135 21.61 21.09 18.67
CA LEU A 135 20.99 20.13 17.76
C LEU A 135 20.36 20.83 16.55
N LEU A 136 19.71 21.98 16.76
CA LEU A 136 19.17 22.81 15.68
C LEU A 136 20.29 23.31 14.76
N ALA A 137 21.37 23.86 15.31
CA ALA A 137 22.50 24.36 14.52
C ALA A 137 23.19 23.25 13.70
N GLN A 138 23.10 22.00 14.16
CA GLN A 138 23.60 20.82 13.43
C GLN A 138 22.59 20.24 12.42
N GLY A 139 21.40 20.83 12.29
CA GLY A 139 20.29 20.32 11.46
C GLY A 139 19.66 19.02 11.99
N LYS A 140 19.98 18.62 13.23
CA LYS A 140 19.55 17.33 13.78
C LYS A 140 18.08 17.33 14.19
N LEU A 141 17.55 18.46 14.66
CA LEU A 141 16.12 18.59 14.94
C LEU A 141 15.30 18.52 13.64
N ASP A 142 15.80 19.15 12.58
CA ASP A 142 15.14 19.17 11.26
C ASP A 142 15.18 17.78 10.59
N ASP A 143 16.30 17.05 10.68
CA ASP A 143 16.44 15.69 10.14
C ASP A 143 15.26 14.78 10.55
N ALA A 144 14.86 14.78 11.82
CA ALA A 144 13.79 13.91 12.32
C ALA A 144 12.42 14.26 11.71
N ASP A 145 12.12 15.56 11.58
CA ASP A 145 10.86 16.07 11.05
C ASP A 145 10.81 15.93 9.52
N ASP A 146 11.89 16.26 8.81
CA ASP A 146 11.99 16.15 7.35
C ASP A 146 11.79 14.71 6.87
N TYR A 147 12.39 13.73 7.55
CA TYR A 147 12.16 12.33 7.24
C TYR A 147 10.73 11.90 7.58
N TYR A 148 10.13 12.44 8.63
CA TYR A 148 8.73 12.17 8.95
C TYR A 148 7.79 12.74 7.88
N VAL A 149 7.98 14.00 7.46
CA VAL A 149 7.24 14.65 6.36
C VAL A 149 7.41 13.88 5.05
N SER A 150 8.63 13.41 4.75
CA SER A 150 8.89 12.55 3.59
C SER A 150 8.08 11.25 3.65
N ALA A 151 7.97 10.63 4.83
CA ALA A 151 7.12 9.47 5.04
C ALA A 151 5.63 9.80 4.86
N GLN A 152 5.17 10.99 5.26
CA GLN A 152 3.80 11.43 4.98
C GLN A 152 3.53 11.53 3.48
N GLY A 153 4.47 12.08 2.72
CA GLY A 153 4.39 12.15 1.26
C GLY A 153 4.34 10.75 0.62
N ASP A 154 5.12 9.80 1.10
CA ASP A 154 5.08 8.43 0.59
C ASP A 154 3.78 7.69 0.97
N TYR A 155 3.22 7.95 2.15
CA TYR A 155 1.91 7.44 2.53
C TYR A 155 0.80 7.95 1.61
N GLN A 156 0.84 9.23 1.17
CA GLN A 156 -0.13 9.72 0.18
C GLN A 156 0.01 8.97 -1.15
N LYS A 157 1.23 8.69 -1.62
CA LYS A 157 1.44 7.87 -2.82
C LYS A 157 0.90 6.45 -2.63
N MET A 158 1.07 5.84 -1.46
CA MET A 158 0.46 4.53 -1.16
C MET A 158 -1.06 4.61 -1.28
N LYS A 159 -1.69 5.65 -0.74
CA LYS A 159 -3.14 5.87 -0.83
C LYS A 159 -3.61 6.01 -2.28
N ASP A 160 -2.88 6.72 -3.12
CA ASP A 160 -3.23 6.92 -4.54
C ASP A 160 -3.19 5.61 -5.36
N TYR A 161 -2.30 4.70 -4.97
CA TYR A 161 -2.13 3.40 -5.64
C TYR A 161 -2.78 2.23 -4.91
N ALA A 162 -3.56 2.50 -3.86
CA ALA A 162 -4.22 1.46 -3.10
C ALA A 162 -5.21 0.66 -3.96
N THR A 163 -5.29 -0.62 -3.66
CA THR A 163 -6.21 -1.62 -4.22
C THR A 163 -6.75 -2.46 -3.07
N ASP A 164 -7.68 -3.37 -3.35
CA ASP A 164 -8.22 -4.27 -2.32
C ASP A 164 -7.15 -5.21 -1.75
N ASN A 165 -6.09 -5.51 -2.52
CA ASN A 165 -4.99 -6.39 -2.13
C ASN A 165 -4.10 -5.80 -1.03
N ASN A 166 -4.03 -4.47 -0.90
CA ASN A 166 -3.07 -3.77 -0.03
C ASN A 166 -3.74 -2.83 0.99
N ARG A 167 -5.05 -2.98 1.17
CA ARG A 167 -5.85 -2.13 2.07
C ARG A 167 -5.40 -2.26 3.52
N GLN A 168 -4.96 -3.44 3.94
CA GLN A 168 -4.50 -3.69 5.30
C GLN A 168 -3.15 -3.03 5.59
N GLU A 169 -2.21 -3.11 4.65
CA GLU A 169 -0.91 -2.43 4.67
C GLU A 169 -1.10 -0.92 4.79
N LEU A 170 -2.05 -0.35 4.05
CA LEU A 170 -2.38 1.08 4.13
C LEU A 170 -2.87 1.48 5.53
N VAL A 171 -3.71 0.65 6.17
CA VAL A 171 -4.19 0.88 7.54
C VAL A 171 -3.02 0.83 8.53
N TYR A 172 -2.13 -0.16 8.41
CA TYR A 172 -0.96 -0.25 9.26
C TYR A 172 0.04 0.89 9.03
N ALA A 173 0.26 1.31 7.79
CA ALA A 173 1.10 2.46 7.47
C ALA A 173 0.57 3.75 8.11
N LYS A 174 -0.76 3.95 8.13
CA LYS A 174 -1.38 5.10 8.81
C LYS A 174 -1.12 5.07 10.32
N ASP A 175 -1.25 3.90 10.96
CA ASP A 175 -0.95 3.74 12.38
C ASP A 175 0.54 4.02 12.67
N VAL A 176 1.45 3.45 11.87
CA VAL A 176 2.88 3.73 11.95
C VAL A 176 3.16 5.22 11.87
N LEU A 177 2.58 5.92 10.90
CA LEU A 177 2.76 7.36 10.72
C LEU A 177 2.28 8.13 11.97
N SER A 178 1.10 7.81 12.49
CA SER A 178 0.59 8.43 13.71
C SER A 178 1.51 8.21 14.92
N LYS A 179 1.98 6.97 15.14
CA LYS A 179 2.86 6.66 16.28
C LYS A 179 4.26 7.26 16.11
N THR A 180 4.80 7.28 14.89
CA THR A 180 6.08 7.92 14.59
C THR A 180 6.01 9.41 14.88
N GLY A 181 4.96 10.11 14.41
CA GLY A 181 4.79 11.52 14.68
C GLY A 181 4.67 11.84 16.17
N SER A 182 3.99 10.98 16.94
CA SER A 182 3.94 11.11 18.40
C SER A 182 5.33 10.92 19.03
N PHE A 183 6.13 9.96 18.57
CA PHE A 183 7.48 9.74 19.08
C PHE A 183 8.41 10.91 18.75
N VAL A 184 8.39 11.40 17.50
CA VAL A 184 9.12 12.61 17.08
C VAL A 184 8.74 13.79 17.97
N SER A 185 7.45 14.04 18.15
CA SER A 185 6.98 15.20 18.92
C SER A 185 7.44 15.17 20.37
N VAL A 186 7.38 14.02 21.05
CA VAL A 186 7.78 13.90 22.46
C VAL A 186 9.30 14.00 22.60
N ALA A 187 10.05 13.31 21.75
CA ALA A 187 11.52 13.27 21.85
C ALA A 187 12.18 14.62 21.53
N THR A 188 11.64 15.38 20.57
CA THR A 188 12.21 16.65 20.10
C THR A 188 11.81 17.85 20.96
N ARG A 189 10.77 17.71 21.80
CA ARG A 189 10.21 18.77 22.64
C ARG A 189 10.19 18.32 24.10
N PRO A 190 11.36 18.21 24.74
CA PRO A 190 11.45 17.89 26.15
C PRO A 190 10.59 18.84 27.00
N ASN A 191 9.78 18.28 27.89
CA ASN A 191 8.90 19.00 28.80
C ASN A 191 8.77 18.24 30.14
N GLY A 192 8.31 18.95 31.17
CA GLY A 192 8.14 18.38 32.50
C GLY A 192 9.47 18.03 33.17
N THR A 193 9.42 17.07 34.09
CA THR A 193 10.60 16.54 34.80
C THR A 193 11.35 15.49 33.97
N PHE A 194 12.61 15.23 34.32
CA PHE A 194 13.42 14.17 33.69
C PHE A 194 12.71 12.81 33.68
N GLN A 195 12.08 12.43 34.80
CA GLN A 195 11.35 11.16 34.89
C GLN A 195 10.14 11.14 33.96
N GLU A 196 9.36 12.22 33.91
CA GLU A 196 8.18 12.31 33.02
C GLU A 196 8.59 12.21 31.55
N TYR A 197 9.62 12.95 31.15
CA TYR A 197 10.11 12.89 29.78
C TYR A 197 10.63 11.50 29.40
N THR A 198 11.50 10.90 30.23
CA THR A 198 12.10 9.60 29.94
C THR A 198 11.01 8.53 29.80
N ASP A 199 10.02 8.55 30.69
CA ASP A 199 8.82 7.72 30.63
C ASP A 199 8.04 7.92 29.33
N ASP A 200 7.78 9.17 28.95
CA ASP A 200 6.96 9.51 27.78
C ASP A 200 7.67 9.15 26.47
N VAL A 201 8.97 9.41 26.36
CA VAL A 201 9.81 8.97 25.25
C VAL A 201 9.80 7.45 25.15
N TYR A 202 9.97 6.74 26.27
CA TYR A 202 9.95 5.28 26.30
C TYR A 202 8.60 4.72 25.83
N LYS A 203 7.49 5.22 26.39
CA LYS A 203 6.12 4.80 26.03
C LYS A 203 5.83 5.10 24.56
N ALA A 204 6.23 6.26 24.06
CA ALA A 204 6.06 6.64 22.66
C ALA A 204 6.86 5.73 21.73
N ASN A 205 8.14 5.47 22.05
CA ASN A 205 8.99 4.57 21.27
C ASN A 205 8.41 3.14 21.24
N GLN A 206 7.97 2.61 22.39
CA GLN A 206 7.35 1.27 22.42
C GLN A 206 6.12 1.16 21.51
N ARG A 207 5.23 2.16 21.55
CA ARG A 207 4.02 2.19 20.70
C ARG A 207 4.40 2.25 19.22
N HIS A 208 5.38 3.09 18.89
CA HIS A 208 5.94 3.24 17.56
C HIS A 208 6.56 1.95 17.01
N VAL A 209 7.46 1.32 17.77
CA VAL A 209 8.12 0.06 17.40
C VAL A 209 7.09 -1.05 17.16
N ARG A 210 6.07 -1.17 18.03
CA ARG A 210 4.99 -2.14 17.84
C ARG A 210 4.21 -1.90 16.54
N ALA A 211 3.94 -0.64 16.19
CA ALA A 211 3.27 -0.31 14.93
C ALA A 211 4.14 -0.72 13.72
N ILE A 212 5.44 -0.43 13.75
CA ILE A 212 6.38 -0.85 12.68
C ILE A 212 6.41 -2.37 12.54
N GLN A 213 6.45 -3.10 13.66
CA GLN A 213 6.46 -4.57 13.65
C GLN A 213 5.21 -5.13 12.96
N LYS A 214 4.02 -4.60 13.29
CA LYS A 214 2.76 -5.02 12.63
C LYS A 214 2.80 -4.81 11.11
N LEU A 215 3.28 -3.65 10.65
CA LEU A 215 3.43 -3.38 9.22
C LEU A 215 4.41 -4.36 8.55
N LYS A 216 5.57 -4.62 9.18
CA LYS A 216 6.56 -5.56 8.65
C LYS A 216 6.03 -6.99 8.55
N PHE A 217 5.27 -7.46 9.53
CA PHE A 217 4.70 -8.80 9.51
C PHE A 217 3.69 -8.99 8.38
N SER A 218 2.86 -7.97 8.10
CA SER A 218 1.97 -7.94 6.93
C SER A 218 2.79 -8.10 5.64
N TYR A 219 3.79 -7.23 5.48
CA TYR A 219 4.66 -7.21 4.30
C TYR A 219 5.44 -8.52 4.07
N SER A 220 5.91 -9.18 5.14
CA SER A 220 6.63 -10.45 5.03
C SER A 220 5.73 -11.67 4.81
N SER A 221 4.44 -11.58 5.10
CA SER A 221 3.50 -12.70 4.93
C SER A 221 2.96 -12.84 3.50
N ILE A 222 3.12 -11.79 2.68
CA ILE A 222 2.58 -11.70 1.31
C ILE A 222 3.66 -11.99 0.25
N LYS A 223 4.94 -12.09 0.63
CA LYS A 223 6.07 -12.42 -0.26
C LYS A 223 6.71 -13.75 0.10
#